data_AF-A0A957JKV2-F1
#
_entry.id   AF-A0A957JKV2-F1
#
_cell.length_a   1.000
_cell.length_b   1.000
_cell.length_c   1.000
_cell.angle_alpha   90.00
_cell.angle_beta   90.00
_cell.angle_gamma   90.00
#
_symmetry.space_group_name_H-M   'P 1'
#
loop_
_entity.id
_entity.type
_entity.pdbx_description
1 polymer ?
#
loop_
_entity_poly.entity_id
_entity_poly.type
_entity_poly.pdbx_seq_one_letter_code
_entity_poly.pdbx_strand_id
1 'polypeptide(L)'
;MATTVVTKTQSKRGLSETIKNYWLDIFLFFAFIIDMNTHFTGIPIHEWLGIGFGIALIYHLMLHWQWITAVTQRLFKKLPAQQRFRYLIDLLLFINMVIVIVTGLWISEVAMAQLGLQAQQGFMWRRLHHSSSELVIFLVGLHLALDWKWIVAHTKRYITTPLAKLAGRKTA
;
A
#
# COMPACT_ATOMS: atom_id res chain seq x y z
N MET A 1 -28.63 -47.41 22.93
CA MET A 1 -27.40 -46.60 22.83
C MET A 1 -27.62 -45.57 21.74
N ALA A 2 -27.91 -44.31 22.10
CA ALA A 2 -28.19 -43.24 21.14
C ALA A 2 -26.90 -42.43 20.91
N THR A 3 -26.39 -42.46 19.68
CA THR A 3 -25.18 -41.74 19.27
C THR A 3 -25.57 -40.30 18.90
N THR A 4 -25.27 -39.35 19.77
CA THR A 4 -25.47 -37.92 19.49
C THR A 4 -24.38 -37.42 18.56
N VAL A 5 -24.76 -37.08 17.33
CA VAL A 5 -23.90 -36.38 16.37
C VAL A 5 -23.81 -34.91 16.80
N VAL A 6 -22.65 -34.50 17.30
CA VAL A 6 -22.36 -33.09 17.59
C VAL A 6 -22.12 -32.36 16.26
N THR A 7 -23.13 -31.66 15.78
CA THR A 7 -23.02 -30.77 14.62
C THR A 7 -22.16 -29.57 14.99
N LYS A 8 -20.91 -29.55 14.54
CA LYS A 8 -19.98 -28.42 14.71
C LYS A 8 -20.53 -27.21 13.96
N THR A 9 -21.03 -26.23 14.70
CA THR A 9 -21.49 -24.94 14.18
C THR A 9 -20.33 -24.26 13.45
N GLN A 10 -20.43 -24.15 12.13
CA GLN A 10 -19.46 -23.44 11.29
C GLN A 10 -19.53 -21.94 11.66
N SER A 11 -18.64 -21.51 12.55
CA SER A 11 -18.40 -20.09 12.81
C SER A 11 -18.10 -19.40 11.46
N LYS A 12 -18.81 -18.31 11.16
CA LYS A 12 -18.61 -17.48 9.97
C LYS A 12 -17.12 -17.10 9.90
N ARG A 13 -16.34 -17.82 9.08
CA ARG A 13 -14.94 -17.48 8.85
C ARG A 13 -14.89 -16.16 8.11
N GLY A 14 -14.56 -15.08 8.82
CA GLY A 14 -14.16 -13.83 8.21
C GLY A 14 -13.00 -14.05 7.22
N LEU A 15 -12.80 -13.09 6.31
CA LEU A 15 -11.69 -13.11 5.36
C LEU A 15 -10.36 -13.33 6.10
N SER A 16 -9.46 -14.16 5.55
CA SER A 16 -8.15 -14.37 6.16
C SER A 16 -7.33 -13.08 6.14
N GLU A 17 -6.47 -12.85 7.15
CA GLU A 17 -5.63 -11.66 7.26
C GLU A 17 -4.80 -11.39 5.99
N THR A 18 -4.29 -12.46 5.36
CA THR A 18 -3.56 -12.35 4.08
C THR A 18 -4.41 -11.77 2.95
N ILE A 19 -5.69 -12.12 2.88
CA ILE A 19 -6.60 -11.58 1.86
C ILE A 19 -6.90 -10.11 2.13
N LYS A 20 -7.05 -9.72 3.41
CA LYS A 20 -7.30 -8.33 3.79
C LYS A 20 -6.12 -7.45 3.40
N ASN A 21 -4.90 -7.88 3.74
CA ASN A 21 -3.68 -7.17 3.37
C ASN A 21 -3.53 -7.06 1.86
N TYR A 22 -3.77 -8.16 1.12
CA TYR A 22 -3.72 -8.13 -0.34
C TYR A 22 -4.70 -7.13 -0.97
N TRP A 23 -5.93 -7.02 -0.45
CA TRP A 23 -6.89 -6.02 -0.92
C TRP A 23 -6.52 -4.60 -0.51
N LEU A 24 -5.95 -4.41 0.68
CA LEU A 24 -5.40 -3.13 1.12
C LEU A 24 -4.27 -2.67 0.20
N ASP A 25 -3.38 -3.58 -0.20
CA ASP A 25 -2.27 -3.28 -1.11
C ASP A 25 -2.78 -2.87 -2.50
N ILE A 26 -3.79 -3.59 -3.02
CA ILE A 26 -4.46 -3.22 -4.27
C ILE A 26 -5.08 -1.82 -4.15
N PHE A 27 -5.80 -1.56 -3.06
CA PHE A 27 -6.43 -0.26 -2.82
C PHE A 27 -5.40 0.86 -2.77
N LEU A 28 -4.32 0.70 -2.00
CA LEU A 28 -3.23 1.67 -1.90
C LEU A 28 -2.56 1.92 -3.24
N PHE A 29 -2.34 0.87 -4.04
CA PHE A 29 -1.74 1.01 -5.36
C PHE A 29 -2.58 1.86 -6.31
N PHE A 30 -3.89 1.63 -6.37
CA PHE A 30 -4.77 2.44 -7.21
C PHE A 30 -4.96 3.86 -6.67
N ALA A 31 -5.08 4.03 -5.35
CA ALA A 31 -5.15 5.34 -4.72
C ALA A 31 -3.89 6.17 -5.06
N PHE A 32 -2.71 5.55 -4.99
CA PHE A 32 -1.44 6.16 -5.39
C PHE A 32 -1.46 6.59 -6.87
N ILE A 33 -1.88 5.72 -7.80
CA ILE A 33 -1.91 6.07 -9.24
C ILE A 33 -2.83 7.28 -9.49
N ILE A 34 -4.00 7.30 -8.86
CA ILE A 34 -4.96 8.40 -9.03
C ILE A 34 -4.37 9.69 -8.45
N ASP A 35 -3.77 9.62 -7.26
CA ASP A 35 -3.18 10.78 -6.59
C ASP A 35 -2.01 11.38 -7.38
N MET A 36 -1.20 10.55 -8.05
CA MET A 36 -0.05 10.99 -8.86
C MET A 36 -0.45 11.75 -10.15
N ASN A 37 -1.73 11.86 -10.47
CA ASN A 37 -2.21 12.59 -11.65
C ASN A 37 -2.99 13.86 -11.25
N THR A 38 -2.23 14.92 -10.93
CA THR A 38 -2.79 16.23 -10.54
C THR A 38 -3.59 16.92 -11.64
N HIS A 39 -3.34 16.61 -12.91
CA HIS A 39 -4.14 17.13 -14.03
C HIS A 39 -5.54 16.51 -14.08
N PHE A 40 -5.66 15.24 -13.67
CA PHE A 40 -6.94 14.53 -13.62
C PHE A 40 -7.72 14.84 -12.34
N THR A 41 -7.04 14.90 -11.19
CA THR A 41 -7.68 15.15 -9.89
C THR A 41 -7.91 16.64 -9.63
N GLY A 42 -7.01 17.51 -10.09
CA GLY A 42 -6.96 18.91 -9.66
C GLY A 42 -6.43 19.06 -8.24
N ILE A 43 -5.99 20.28 -7.89
CA ILE A 43 -5.32 20.58 -6.62
C ILE A 43 -6.17 20.19 -5.39
N PRO A 44 -7.46 20.55 -5.28
CA PRO A 44 -8.24 20.23 -4.09
C PRO A 44 -8.37 18.72 -3.83
N ILE A 45 -8.61 17.94 -4.90
CA ILE A 45 -8.78 16.49 -4.78
C ILE A 45 -7.45 15.83 -4.49
N HIS A 46 -6.35 16.25 -5.14
CA HIS A 46 -5.01 15.75 -4.85
C HIS A 46 -4.62 15.93 -3.38
N GLU A 47 -4.85 17.12 -2.80
CA GLU A 47 -4.49 17.35 -1.40
C GLU A 47 -5.28 16.45 -0.44
N TRP A 48 -6.59 16.33 -0.63
CA TRP A 48 -7.43 15.49 0.21
C TRP A 48 -7.18 13.98 -0.01
N LEU A 49 -6.92 13.56 -1.25
CA LEU A 49 -6.51 12.20 -1.56
C LEU A 49 -5.15 11.88 -0.93
N GLY A 50 -4.18 12.78 -1.02
CA GLY A 50 -2.86 12.64 -0.39
C GLY A 50 -2.95 12.50 1.12
N ILE A 51 -3.80 13.29 1.80
CA ILE A 51 -4.08 13.15 3.23
C ILE A 51 -4.67 11.76 3.55
N GLY A 52 -5.72 11.36 2.82
CA GLY A 52 -6.37 10.07 3.00
C GLY A 52 -5.42 8.89 2.73
N PHE A 53 -4.62 8.99 1.69
CA PHE A 53 -3.58 8.04 1.34
C PHE A 53 -2.53 7.94 2.43
N GLY A 54 -2.07 9.07 2.98
CA GLY A 54 -1.12 9.09 4.09
C GLY A 54 -1.64 8.36 5.34
N ILE A 55 -2.93 8.57 5.68
CA ILE A 55 -3.58 7.85 6.79
C ILE A 55 -3.65 6.35 6.49
N ALA A 56 -4.09 5.96 5.28
CA ALA A 56 -4.19 4.57 4.89
C ALA A 56 -2.82 3.87 4.86
N LEU A 57 -1.76 4.58 4.47
CA LEU A 57 -0.40 4.10 4.49
C LEU A 57 0.12 3.88 5.91
N ILE A 58 -0.14 4.81 6.84
CA ILE A 58 0.19 4.64 8.26
C ILE A 58 -0.50 3.39 8.81
N TYR A 59 -1.79 3.22 8.51
CA TYR A 59 -2.54 2.02 8.91
C TYR A 59 -1.91 0.74 8.34
N HIS A 60 -1.56 0.72 7.05
CA HIS A 60 -0.86 -0.41 6.43
C HIS A 60 0.46 -0.70 7.15
N LEU A 61 1.26 0.32 7.48
CA LEU A 61 2.50 0.13 8.22
C LEU A 61 2.30 -0.45 9.62
N MET A 62 1.26 -0.03 10.33
CA MET A 62 0.94 -0.56 11.66
C MET A 62 0.60 -2.05 11.59
N LEU A 63 -0.13 -2.48 10.56
CA LEU A 63 -0.42 -3.91 10.33
C LEU A 63 0.84 -4.72 10.08
N HIS A 64 1.83 -4.13 9.41
CA HIS A 64 3.07 -4.79 9.03
C HIS A 64 4.26 -4.52 9.98
N TRP A 65 4.05 -3.82 11.10
CA TRP A 65 5.13 -3.36 11.98
C TRP A 65 6.02 -4.48 12.53
N GLN A 66 5.43 -5.60 12.93
CA GLN A 66 6.19 -6.78 13.40
C GLN A 66 7.06 -7.38 12.30
N TRP A 67 6.56 -7.40 11.06
CA TRP A 67 7.34 -7.84 9.92
C TRP A 67 8.48 -6.87 9.61
N ILE A 68 8.21 -5.55 9.61
CA ILE A 68 9.23 -4.51 9.37
C ILE A 68 10.37 -4.62 10.38
N THR A 69 10.05 -4.72 11.67
CA THR A 69 11.05 -4.85 12.75
C THR A 69 11.84 -6.16 12.63
N ALA A 70 11.17 -7.29 12.38
CA ALA A 70 11.83 -8.57 12.21
C ALA A 70 12.77 -8.62 10.98
N VAL A 71 12.38 -7.98 9.87
CA VAL A 71 13.20 -7.91 8.67
C VAL A 71 14.36 -6.94 8.86
N THR A 72 14.14 -5.79 9.48
CA THR A 72 15.19 -4.80 9.81
C THR A 72 16.29 -5.43 10.67
N GLN A 73 15.93 -6.20 11.70
CA GLN A 73 16.91 -6.92 12.53
C GLN A 73 17.71 -7.97 11.76
N ARG A 74 17.11 -8.58 10.72
CA ARG A 74 17.78 -9.60 9.90
C ARG A 74 18.81 -9.01 8.94
N LEU A 75 18.76 -7.71 8.62
CA LEU A 75 19.77 -7.06 7.78
C LEU A 75 21.18 -7.19 8.31
N PHE A 76 21.31 -7.10 9.63
CA PHE A 76 22.57 -7.26 10.34
C PHE A 76 23.05 -8.72 10.39
N LYS A 77 22.25 -9.67 9.85
CA LYS A 77 22.60 -11.08 9.69
C LYS A 77 22.99 -11.40 8.23
N LYS A 78 23.56 -12.58 8.00
CA LYS A 78 23.91 -13.08 6.66
C LYS A 78 22.63 -13.40 5.86
N LEU A 79 22.15 -12.42 5.10
CA LEU A 79 21.06 -12.56 4.13
C LEU A 79 21.65 -12.68 2.71
N PRO A 80 21.00 -13.44 1.80
CA PRO A 80 21.31 -13.41 0.38
C PRO A 80 21.26 -11.99 -0.18
N ALA A 81 22.17 -11.64 -1.09
CA ALA A 81 22.28 -10.30 -1.66
C ALA A 81 20.97 -9.81 -2.31
N GLN A 82 20.24 -10.70 -2.98
CA GLN A 82 18.95 -10.37 -3.60
C GLN A 82 17.89 -9.94 -2.57
N GLN A 83 17.84 -10.60 -1.40
CA GLN A 83 16.90 -10.23 -0.34
C GLN A 83 17.26 -8.89 0.30
N ARG A 84 18.57 -8.61 0.44
CA ARG A 84 19.04 -7.30 0.90
C ARG A 84 18.68 -6.18 -0.07
N PHE A 85 18.83 -6.43 -1.38
CA PHE A 85 18.48 -5.45 -2.40
C PHE A 85 16.98 -5.11 -2.39
N ARG A 86 16.10 -6.13 -2.37
CA ARG A 86 14.65 -5.93 -2.24
C ARG A 86 14.28 -5.08 -1.05
N TYR A 87 14.82 -5.46 0.12
CA TYR A 87 14.59 -4.69 1.33
C TYR A 87 15.08 -3.25 1.22
N LEU A 88 16.26 -3.02 0.63
CA LEU A 88 16.80 -1.66 0.47
C LEU A 88 15.85 -0.80 -0.38
N ILE A 89 15.28 -1.37 -1.44
CA ILE A 89 14.27 -0.67 -2.25
C ILE A 89 13.01 -0.39 -1.44
N ASP A 90 12.52 -1.35 -0.67
CA ASP A 90 11.33 -1.16 0.19
C ASP A 90 11.57 -0.08 1.25
N LEU A 91 12.76 -0.05 1.84
CA LEU A 91 13.15 0.95 2.83
C LEU A 91 13.27 2.35 2.19
N LEU A 92 13.91 2.45 1.02
CA LEU A 92 14.00 3.71 0.28
C LEU A 92 12.62 4.20 -0.15
N LEU A 93 11.76 3.29 -0.61
CA LEU A 93 10.37 3.59 -0.96
C LEU A 93 9.62 4.12 0.26
N PHE A 94 9.74 3.46 1.41
CA PHE A 94 9.12 3.91 2.64
C PHE A 94 9.58 5.31 3.04
N ILE A 95 10.89 5.55 3.10
CA ILE A 95 11.45 6.87 3.46
C ILE A 95 10.97 7.94 2.49
N ASN A 96 11.05 7.69 1.19
CA ASN A 96 10.62 8.66 0.18
C ASN A 96 9.11 8.92 0.22
N MET A 97 8.31 7.90 0.55
CA MET A 97 6.87 8.05 0.74
C MET A 97 6.54 8.94 1.95
N VAL A 98 7.29 8.82 3.04
CA VAL A 98 7.15 9.75 4.18
C VAL A 98 7.52 11.17 3.77
N ILE A 99 8.61 11.36 3.03
CA ILE A 99 9.03 12.68 2.55
C ILE A 99 7.95 13.31 1.65
N VAL A 100 7.44 12.59 0.65
CA VAL A 100 6.44 13.14 -0.28
C VAL A 100 5.14 13.51 0.43
N ILE A 101 4.67 12.69 1.39
CA ILE A 101 3.46 12.99 2.18
C ILE A 101 3.68 14.21 3.07
N VAL A 102 4.77 14.24 3.86
CA VAL A 102 5.05 15.35 4.78
C VAL A 102 5.22 16.66 4.03
N THR A 103 5.98 16.64 2.93
CA THR A 103 6.17 17.84 2.10
C THR A 103 4.88 18.26 1.40
N GLY A 104 4.03 17.31 0.99
CA GLY A 104 2.71 17.57 0.42
C GLY A 104 1.78 18.27 1.42
N LEU A 105 1.68 17.74 2.64
CA LEU A 105 0.92 18.35 3.74
C LEU A 105 1.41 19.77 4.06
N TRP A 106 2.71 20.00 3.97
CA TRP A 106 3.30 21.30 4.26
C TRP A 106 2.99 22.37 3.20
N ILE A 107 2.90 21.97 1.92
CA ILE A 107 2.61 22.87 0.80
C ILE A 107 1.13 22.94 0.44
N SER A 108 0.27 22.08 1.00
CA SER A 108 -1.18 22.06 0.76
C SER A 108 -1.81 23.45 0.93
N GLU A 109 -2.44 23.95 -0.12
CA GLU A 109 -3.03 25.28 -0.16
C GLU A 109 -4.49 25.23 0.32
N VAL A 110 -5.26 24.24 -0.15
CA VAL A 110 -6.69 24.11 0.09
C VAL A 110 -6.95 23.45 1.45
N ALA A 111 -6.29 22.34 1.73
CA ALA A 111 -6.50 21.60 2.98
C ALA A 111 -6.06 22.43 4.20
N MET A 112 -4.91 23.11 4.12
CA MET A 112 -4.43 23.96 5.23
C MET A 112 -5.32 25.17 5.44
N ALA A 113 -5.78 25.82 4.37
CA ALA A 113 -6.71 26.94 4.48
C ALA A 113 -8.04 26.52 5.12
N GLN A 114 -8.57 25.35 4.77
CA GLN A 114 -9.80 24.81 5.37
C GLN A 114 -9.62 24.43 6.86
N LEU A 115 -8.40 24.10 7.27
CA LEU A 115 -8.05 23.86 8.67
C LEU A 115 -7.71 25.16 9.45
N GLY A 116 -7.79 26.33 8.80
CA GLY A 116 -7.46 27.62 9.40
C GLY A 116 -5.96 27.85 9.60
N LEU A 117 -5.10 27.07 8.93
CA LEU A 117 -3.65 27.16 8.99
C LEU A 117 -3.09 27.91 7.78
N GLN A 118 -2.03 28.68 7.98
CA GLN A 118 -1.32 29.34 6.88
C GLN A 118 -0.34 28.37 6.23
N ALA A 119 -0.57 28.03 4.97
CA ALA A 119 0.37 27.22 4.18
C ALA A 119 1.67 28.00 3.92
N GLN A 120 2.82 27.38 4.18
CA GLN A 120 4.12 27.98 3.84
C GLN A 120 4.60 27.44 2.50
N GLN A 121 4.31 28.19 1.44
CA GLN A 121 4.71 27.85 0.06
C GLN A 121 6.19 28.17 -0.22
N GLY A 122 7.10 27.63 0.58
CA GLY A 122 8.53 27.78 0.34
C GLY A 122 8.96 27.03 -0.93
N PHE A 123 9.75 27.69 -1.80
CA PHE A 123 10.33 27.09 -3.00
C PHE A 123 11.02 25.74 -2.72
N MET A 124 11.75 25.65 -1.60
CA MET A 124 12.44 24.43 -1.17
C MET A 124 11.48 23.24 -0.98
N TRP A 125 10.34 23.44 -0.30
CA TRP A 125 9.37 22.39 -0.03
C TRP A 125 8.68 21.90 -1.30
N ARG A 126 8.34 22.82 -2.19
CA ARG A 126 7.70 22.50 -3.48
C ARG A 126 8.66 21.74 -4.39
N ARG A 127 9.95 22.13 -4.40
CA ARG A 127 10.99 21.40 -5.14
C ARG A 127 11.21 20.01 -4.56
N LEU A 128 11.30 19.88 -3.23
CA LEU A 128 11.50 18.59 -2.57
C LEU A 128 10.30 17.66 -2.82
N HIS A 129 9.08 18.15 -2.68
CA HIS A 129 7.86 17.39 -2.98
C HIS A 129 7.88 16.89 -4.42
N HIS A 130 8.14 17.76 -5.40
CA HIS A 130 8.18 17.38 -6.82
C HIS A 130 9.25 16.30 -7.10
N SER A 131 10.48 16.50 -6.62
CA SER A 131 11.56 15.53 -6.85
C SER A 131 11.30 14.20 -6.12
N SER A 132 10.71 14.23 -4.93
CA SER A 132 10.29 13.01 -4.23
C SER A 132 9.13 12.30 -4.95
N SER A 133 8.19 13.04 -5.54
CA SER A 133 7.09 12.48 -6.36
C SER A 133 7.61 11.77 -7.62
N GLU A 134 8.60 12.33 -8.30
CA GLU A 134 9.25 11.65 -9.44
C GLU A 134 9.96 10.36 -8.99
N LEU A 135 10.70 10.43 -7.88
CA LEU A 135 11.42 9.30 -7.34
C LEU A 135 10.48 8.18 -6.85
N VAL A 136 9.33 8.53 -6.25
CA VAL A 136 8.41 7.52 -5.70
C VAL A 136 7.79 6.67 -6.81
N ILE A 137 7.48 7.25 -7.97
CA ILE A 137 6.99 6.51 -9.13
C ILE A 137 8.01 5.45 -9.57
N PHE A 138 9.29 5.83 -9.65
CA PHE A 138 10.36 4.90 -10.00
C PHE A 138 10.51 3.79 -8.95
N LEU A 139 10.51 4.14 -7.66
CA LEU A 139 10.66 3.17 -6.57
C LEU A 139 9.47 2.20 -6.48
N VAL A 140 8.24 2.67 -6.69
CA VAL A 140 7.05 1.81 -6.78
C VAL A 140 7.17 0.86 -7.96
N GLY A 141 7.58 1.34 -9.13
CA GLY A 141 7.82 0.49 -10.29
C GLY A 141 8.84 -0.63 -10.02
N LEU A 142 9.95 -0.29 -9.35
CA LEU A 142 10.97 -1.25 -8.99
C LEU A 142 10.50 -2.26 -7.93
N HIS A 143 9.78 -1.79 -6.91
CA HIS A 143 9.15 -2.65 -5.90
C HIS A 143 8.22 -3.69 -6.56
N LEU A 144 7.33 -3.26 -7.45
CA LEU A 144 6.44 -4.15 -8.18
C LEU A 144 7.19 -5.15 -9.07
N ALA A 145 8.24 -4.71 -9.77
CA ALA A 145 9.04 -5.57 -10.63
C ALA A 145 9.78 -6.66 -9.83
N LEU A 146 10.32 -6.31 -8.65
CA LEU A 146 11.04 -7.24 -7.79
C LEU A 146 10.12 -8.32 -7.19
N ASP A 147 8.86 -7.97 -6.93
CA ASP A 147 7.86 -8.84 -6.31
C ASP A 147 6.84 -9.42 -7.30
N TRP A 148 7.04 -9.23 -8.61
CA TRP A 148 6.13 -9.66 -9.67
C TRP A 148 5.67 -11.11 -9.56
N LYS A 149 6.60 -12.03 -9.28
CA LYS A 149 6.28 -13.47 -9.13
C LYS A 149 5.29 -13.72 -7.98
N TRP A 150 5.44 -12.99 -6.88
CA TRP A 150 4.54 -13.09 -5.73
C TRP A 150 3.16 -12.52 -6.07
N ILE A 151 3.11 -11.37 -6.74
CA ILE A 151 1.86 -10.71 -7.17
C ILE A 151 1.05 -11.63 -8.07
N VAL A 152 1.67 -12.21 -9.11
CA VAL A 152 0.99 -13.13 -10.05
C VAL A 152 0.46 -14.36 -9.32
N ALA A 153 1.23 -14.93 -8.39
CA ALA A 153 0.80 -16.10 -7.62
C ALA A 153 -0.42 -15.79 -6.73
N HIS A 154 -0.43 -14.63 -6.06
CA HIS A 154 -1.53 -14.21 -5.18
C HIS A 154 -2.77 -13.81 -5.98
N THR A 155 -2.59 -13.11 -7.10
CA THR A 155 -3.65 -12.81 -8.08
C THR A 155 -4.32 -14.09 -8.56
N LYS A 156 -3.53 -15.10 -8.96
CA LYS A 156 -4.07 -16.38 -9.43
C LYS A 156 -4.87 -17.09 -8.35
N ARG A 157 -4.36 -17.07 -7.11
CA ARG A 157 -4.97 -17.75 -5.97
C ARG A 157 -6.30 -17.12 -5.54
N TYR A 158 -6.37 -15.79 -5.50
CA TYR A 158 -7.49 -15.07 -4.89
C TYR A 158 -8.49 -14.50 -5.89
N ILE A 159 -8.08 -14.28 -7.15
CA ILE A 159 -8.95 -13.69 -8.17
C ILE A 159 -9.29 -14.73 -9.24
N THR A 160 -8.30 -15.24 -9.97
CA THR A 160 -8.60 -16.01 -11.19
C THR A 160 -9.14 -17.41 -10.90
N THR A 161 -8.59 -18.13 -9.92
CA THR A 161 -9.02 -19.50 -9.60
C THR A 161 -10.45 -19.56 -9.06
N PRO A 162 -10.88 -18.67 -8.12
CA PRO A 162 -12.27 -18.61 -7.70
C PRO A 162 -13.23 -18.22 -8.83
N LEU A 163 -12.87 -17.23 -9.65
CA LEU A 163 -13.71 -16.79 -10.79
C LEU A 163 -13.91 -17.90 -11.81
N ALA A 164 -12.86 -18.65 -12.17
CA ALA A 164 -12.96 -19.79 -13.08
C ALA A 164 -13.89 -20.90 -12.55
N LYS A 165 -13.85 -21.18 -11.24
CA LYS A 165 -14.75 -22.15 -10.60
C LYS A 165 -16.22 -21.69 -10.59
N LEU A 166 -16.46 -20.39 -10.43
CA LEU A 166 -17.81 -19.82 -10.49
C LEU A 166 -18.37 -19.83 -11.92
N ALA A 167 -17.53 -19.56 -12.93
CA ALA A 167 -17.91 -19.64 -14.33
C ALA A 167 -18.23 -21.08 -14.77
N GLY A 168 -17.36 -22.05 -14.40
CA GLY A 168 -17.56 -23.46 -14.74
C GLY A 168 -18.77 -24.12 -14.04
N ARG A 169 -19.23 -23.57 -12.91
CA ARG A 169 -20.48 -24.00 -12.24
C ARG A 169 -21.76 -23.51 -12.91
N LYS A 170 -21.70 -22.48 -13.75
CA LYS A 170 -22.87 -21.98 -14.50
C LYS A 170 -23.08 -22.72 -15.82
N THR A 171 -22.10 -23.49 -16.26
CA THR A 171 -22.11 -24.24 -17.53
C THR A 171 -22.31 -25.75 -17.36
N ALA A 172 -22.51 -26.23 -16.13
CA ALA A 172 -22.79 -27.61 -15.76
C ALA A 172 -24.12 -27.69 -15.02
#